data_AF-A0A3P7MSZ0-F1
#
_entry.id   AF-A0A3P7MSZ0-F1
#
_cell.length_a   1.000
_cell.length_b   1.000
_cell.length_c   1.000
_cell.angle_alpha   90.00
_cell.angle_beta   90.00
_cell.angle_gamma   90.00
#
_symmetry.space_group_name_H-M   'P 1'
#
loop_
_entity.id
_entity.type
_entity.pdbx_description
1 polymer ?
#
loop_
_entity_poly.entity_id
_entity_poly.type
_entity_poly.pdbx_seq_one_letter_code
_entity_poly.pdbx_strand_id
1 'polypeptide(L)'
;SSVDPPEKDIPICTLKNFPNEIQHTIQWARDLFEGLFTTPAETANQFISDERGFLQRVDQMNTAQRLHILSKVEEALISERPHNAEECIKSTSTI
;
A
#
# COMPACT_ATOMS: atom_id res chain seq x y z
N SER A 1 17.89 30.22 17.03
CA SER A 1 16.86 29.38 16.41
C SER A 1 16.42 28.32 17.38
N SER A 2 15.12 28.25 17.67
CA SER A 2 14.54 27.10 18.37
C SER A 2 14.20 26.02 17.33
N VAL A 3 14.36 24.76 17.72
CA VAL A 3 13.88 23.61 16.93
C VAL A 3 12.42 23.39 17.31
N ASP A 4 11.55 23.29 16.31
CA ASP A 4 10.14 22.97 16.55
C ASP A 4 10.00 21.55 17.14
N PRO A 5 9.03 21.33 18.05
CA PRO A 5 8.79 19.99 18.58
C PRO A 5 8.48 19.01 17.44
N PRO A 6 8.96 17.75 17.54
CA PRO A 6 8.57 16.73 16.57
C PRO A 6 7.07 16.49 16.62
N GLU A 7 6.49 16.17 15.47
CA GLU A 7 5.10 15.77 15.37
C GLU A 7 4.87 14.48 16.19
N LYS A 8 3.69 14.36 16.80
CA LYS A 8 3.38 13.20 17.64
C LYS A 8 2.91 12.04 16.77
N ASP A 9 3.80 11.07 16.56
CA ASP A 9 3.44 9.82 15.88
C ASP A 9 2.57 8.91 16.77
N ILE A 10 1.50 8.36 16.20
CA ILE A 10 0.67 7.36 16.87
C ILE A 10 1.37 6.00 16.78
N PRO A 11 1.53 5.24 17.88
CA PRO A 11 2.13 3.91 17.82
C PRO A 11 1.38 2.96 16.89
N ILE A 12 2.11 2.20 16.07
CA ILE A 12 1.55 1.24 15.09
C ILE A 12 0.63 0.20 15.78
N CYS A 13 0.98 -0.24 16.99
CA CYS A 13 0.16 -1.18 17.75
C CYS A 13 -1.23 -0.60 18.09
N THR A 14 -1.30 0.70 18.39
CA THR A 14 -2.54 1.42 18.66
C THR A 14 -3.38 1.57 17.40
N LEU A 15 -2.75 1.90 16.27
CA LEU A 15 -3.43 2.01 14.97
C LEU A 15 -4.00 0.67 14.49
N LYS A 16 -3.27 -0.42 14.66
CA LYS A 16 -3.65 -1.72 14.10
C LYS A 16 -4.57 -2.56 14.98
N ASN A 17 -4.51 -2.41 16.31
CA ASN A 17 -5.18 -3.35 17.22
C ASN A 17 -6.07 -2.67 18.28
N PHE A 18 -5.70 -1.47 18.75
CA PHE A 18 -6.37 -0.85 19.91
C PHE A 18 -6.65 0.66 19.71
N PRO A 19 -7.37 1.06 18.64
CA PRO A 19 -7.76 2.45 18.46
C PRO A 19 -8.76 2.85 19.55
N ASN A 20 -8.52 4.01 20.18
CA ASN A 20 -9.30 4.51 21.31
C ASN A 20 -9.61 6.01 21.21
N GLU A 21 -9.00 6.71 20.25
CA GLU A 21 -9.29 8.10 19.90
C GLU A 21 -9.61 8.20 18.41
N ILE A 22 -10.39 9.21 18.03
CA ILE A 22 -10.79 9.44 16.63
C ILE A 22 -9.59 9.61 15.70
N GLN A 23 -8.49 10.18 16.19
CA GLN A 23 -7.27 10.38 15.40
C GLN A 23 -6.63 9.04 14.99
N HIS A 24 -6.73 8.00 15.83
CA HIS A 24 -6.23 6.67 15.48
C HIS A 24 -6.99 6.08 14.31
N THR A 25 -8.31 6.24 14.28
CA THR A 25 -9.14 5.76 13.17
C THR A 25 -8.98 6.59 11.90
N ILE A 26 -8.74 7.90 12.02
CA ILE A 26 -8.44 8.77 10.87
C ILE A 26 -7.11 8.35 10.24
N GLN A 27 -6.07 8.16 11.04
CA GLN A 27 -4.79 7.69 10.53
C GLN A 27 -4.89 6.29 9.92
N TRP A 28 -5.61 5.37 10.58
CA TRP A 28 -5.88 4.04 10.03
C TRP A 28 -6.59 4.11 8.67
N ALA A 29 -7.61 4.97 8.53
CA ALA A 29 -8.35 5.12 7.28
C ALA A 29 -7.47 5.70 6.16
N ARG A 30 -6.58 6.63 6.49
CA ARG A 30 -5.58 7.18 5.56
C ARG A 30 -4.63 6.09 5.08
N ASP A 31 -4.05 5.32 6.01
CA ASP A 31 -3.11 4.24 5.70
C ASP A 31 -3.79 3.14 4.87
N LEU A 32 -5.05 2.82 5.19
CA LEU A 32 -5.86 1.88 4.42
C LEU A 32 -6.09 2.39 2.99
N PHE A 33 -6.47 3.65 2.84
CA PHE A 33 -6.69 4.26 1.52
C PHE A 33 -5.40 4.22 0.67
N GLU A 34 -4.27 4.63 1.24
CA GLU A 34 -2.98 4.58 0.55
C GLU A 34 -2.56 3.15 0.19
N GLY A 35 -2.82 2.18 1.06
CA GLY A 35 -2.52 0.77 0.83
C GLY A 35 -3.40 0.12 -0.24
N LEU A 36 -4.65 0.58 -0.41
CA LEU A 36 -5.60 0.02 -1.37
C LEU A 36 -5.52 0.69 -2.74
N PHE A 37 -5.42 2.02 -2.79
CA PHE A 37 -5.65 2.77 -4.02
C PHE A 37 -4.40 3.44 -4.58
N THR A 38 -3.45 3.81 -3.71
CA THR A 38 -2.25 4.56 -4.15
C THR A 38 -1.09 3.60 -4.42
N THR A 39 -0.64 2.89 -3.38
CA THR A 39 0.58 2.07 -3.42
C THR A 39 0.54 0.99 -4.50
N PRO A 40 -0.56 0.21 -4.68
CA PRO A 40 -0.61 -0.82 -5.72
C PRO A 40 -0.54 -0.22 -7.13
N ALA A 41 -1.25 0.88 -7.36
CA ALA A 41 -1.26 1.57 -8.65
C ALA A 41 0.11 2.15 -9.00
N GLU A 42 0.78 2.81 -8.04
CA GLU A 42 2.13 3.33 -8.23
C GLU A 42 3.14 2.21 -8.50
N THR A 43 3.08 1.11 -7.74
CA THR A 43 3.97 -0.04 -7.91
C THR A 43 3.81 -0.66 -9.30
N ALA A 44 2.56 -0.86 -9.73
CA ALA A 44 2.24 -1.36 -11.07
C ALA A 44 2.74 -0.40 -12.17
N ASN A 45 2.53 0.91 -12.01
CA ASN A 45 2.99 1.92 -12.96
C ASN A 45 4.52 1.97 -13.06
N GLN A 46 5.25 1.83 -11.95
CA GLN A 46 6.71 1.76 -11.96
C GLN A 46 7.21 0.53 -12.73
N PHE A 47 6.56 -0.62 -12.54
CA PHE A 47 6.87 -1.83 -13.30
C PHE A 47 6.60 -1.67 -14.80
N ILE A 48 5.43 -1.12 -15.17
CA ILE A 48 5.06 -0.90 -16.59
C ILE A 48 5.99 0.12 -17.26
N SER A 49 6.39 1.18 -16.54
CA SER A 49 7.18 2.27 -17.11
C SER A 49 8.65 1.90 -17.33
N ASP A 50 9.22 1.06 -16.46
CA ASP A 50 10.61 0.60 -16.55
C ASP A 50 10.77 -0.78 -15.91
N GLU A 51 10.36 -1.81 -16.66
CA GLU A 51 10.42 -3.20 -16.20
C GLU A 51 11.83 -3.61 -15.78
N ARG A 52 12.85 -3.27 -16.59
CA ARG A 52 14.24 -3.70 -16.33
C ARG A 52 14.80 -3.05 -15.08
N GLY A 53 14.66 -1.73 -14.94
CA GLY A 53 15.14 -1.03 -13.76
C GLY A 53 14.34 -1.40 -12.51
N PHE A 54 13.04 -1.66 -12.63
CA PHE A 54 12.22 -2.18 -11.55
C PHE A 54 12.73 -3.54 -11.06
N LEU A 55 12.91 -4.51 -11.96
CA LEU A 55 13.39 -5.85 -11.61
C LEU A 55 14.80 -5.81 -11.02
N GLN A 56 15.68 -4.94 -11.51
CA GLN A 56 17.01 -4.76 -10.91
C GLN A 56 16.94 -4.25 -9.46
N ARG A 57 16.06 -3.29 -9.15
CA ARG A 57 15.84 -2.81 -7.78
C ARG A 57 15.28 -3.92 -6.89
N VAL A 58 14.30 -4.66 -7.40
CA VAL A 58 13.69 -5.79 -6.70
C VAL A 58 14.71 -6.91 -6.44
N ASP A 59 15.69 -7.09 -7.33
CA ASP A 59 16.75 -8.08 -7.14
C ASP A 59 17.69 -7.77 -5.97
N GLN A 60 17.82 -6.48 -5.62
CA GLN A 60 18.64 -6.04 -4.48
C GLN A 60 17.92 -6.20 -3.13
N MET A 61 16.62 -6.52 -3.13
CA MET A 61 15.83 -6.70 -1.93
C MET A 61 15.97 -8.11 -1.35
N ASN A 62 15.66 -8.24 -0.05
CA ASN A 62 15.58 -9.56 0.56
C ASN A 62 14.39 -10.36 0.00
N THR A 63 14.40 -11.69 0.18
CA THR A 63 13.40 -12.60 -0.38
C THR A 63 11.97 -12.23 0.01
N ALA A 64 11.73 -11.83 1.26
CA ALA A 64 10.39 -11.49 1.73
C ALA A 64 9.85 -10.22 1.04
N GLN A 65 10.68 -9.17 0.96
CA GLN A 65 10.34 -7.93 0.27
C GLN A 65 10.12 -8.15 -1.24
N ARG A 66 10.99 -8.95 -1.87
CA ARG A 66 10.87 -9.31 -3.28
C ARG A 66 9.54 -10.00 -3.57
N LEU A 67 9.21 -11.05 -2.81
CA LEU A 67 7.96 -11.77 -2.96
C LEU A 67 6.76 -10.84 -2.75
N HIS A 68 6.82 -9.99 -1.74
CA HIS A 68 5.75 -9.03 -1.46
C HIS A 68 5.49 -8.08 -2.62
N ILE A 69 6.54 -7.43 -3.15
CA ILE A 69 6.40 -6.46 -4.25
C ILE A 69 5.93 -7.16 -5.54
N LEU A 70 6.49 -8.32 -5.89
CA LEU A 70 6.08 -9.03 -7.09
C LEU A 70 4.64 -9.54 -6.99
N SER A 71 4.20 -10.00 -5.82
CA SER A 71 2.78 -10.34 -5.57
C SER A 71 1.89 -9.13 -5.81
N LYS A 72 2.27 -7.94 -5.33
CA LYS A 72 1.47 -6.72 -5.54
C LYS A 72 1.36 -6.30 -6.99
N VAL A 73 2.43 -6.45 -7.76
CA VAL A 73 2.40 -6.19 -9.22
C VAL A 73 1.48 -7.20 -9.93
N GLU A 74 1.60 -8.48 -9.58
CA GLU A 74 0.77 -9.55 -10.14
C GLU A 74 -0.72 -9.36 -9.81
N GLU A 75 -1.04 -9.08 -8.54
CA GLU A 75 -2.40 -8.77 -8.09
C GLU A 75 -3.01 -7.60 -8.87
N ALA A 76 -2.27 -6.49 -8.97
CA ALA A 76 -2.76 -5.27 -9.62
C ALA A 76 -2.94 -5.39 -11.14
N LEU A 77 -2.16 -6.25 -11.80
CA LEU A 77 -2.12 -6.35 -13.26
C LEU A 77 -2.81 -7.60 -13.82
N ILE A 78 -2.97 -8.65 -13.02
CA ILE A 78 -3.41 -9.97 -13.46
C ILE A 78 -4.57 -10.47 -12.58
N SER A 79 -4.32 -10.89 -11.33
CA SER A 79 -5.32 -11.67 -10.58
C SER A 79 -6.53 -10.86 -10.12
N GLU A 80 -6.32 -9.61 -9.67
CA GLU A 80 -7.36 -8.75 -9.11
C GLU A 80 -7.68 -7.55 -10.01
N ARG A 81 -7.25 -7.58 -11.28
CA ARG A 81 -7.51 -6.49 -12.24
C ARG A 81 -8.99 -6.48 -12.64
N PRO A 82 -9.79 -5.47 -12.25
CA PRO A 82 -11.18 -5.42 -12.67
C PRO A 82 -11.27 -4.98 -14.14
N HIS A 83 -12.17 -5.62 -14.89
CA HIS A 83 -12.44 -5.30 -16.30
C HIS A 83 -13.70 -4.46 -16.50
N ASN A 84 -14.55 -4.36 -15.49
CA ASN A 84 -15.79 -3.60 -15.51
C ASN A 84 -16.17 -3.14 -14.09
N ALA A 85 -17.20 -2.29 -13.99
CA ALA A 85 -17.65 -1.73 -12.72
C ALA A 85 -18.20 -2.79 -11.74
N GLU A 86 -18.83 -3.86 -12.25
CA GLU A 86 -19.39 -4.92 -11.41
C GLU A 86 -18.29 -5.69 -10.67
N GLU A 87 -17.18 -5.98 -11.36
CA GLU A 87 -15.99 -6.58 -10.76
C GLU A 87 -15.34 -5.67 -9.71
N CYS A 88 -15.30 -4.34 -9.93
CA CYS A 88 -14.85 -3.39 -8.90
C CYS A 88 -15.71 -3.47 -7.63
N ILE A 89 -17.04 -3.53 -7.79
CA ILE A 89 -17.97 -3.61 -6.65
C ILE A 89 -17.76 -4.91 -5.88
N LYS A 90 -17.56 -6.03 -6.59
CA LYS A 90 -17.26 -7.33 -5.97
C LYS A 90 -15.95 -7.30 -5.19
N SER A 91 -14.89 -6.71 -5.74
CA SER A 91 -13.60 -6.53 -5.06
C SER A 91 -13.75 -5.68 -3.78
N THR A 92 -14.57 -4.62 -3.85
CA THR A 92 -14.83 -3.73 -2.69
C THR A 92 -15.50 -4.46 -1.53
N SER A 93 -16.27 -5.52 -1.81
CA SER A 93 -16.94 -6.33 -0.78
C SER A 93 -16.00 -7.26 0.00
N THR A 94 -14.71 -7.29 -0.38
CA THR A 94 -13.67 -8.15 0.23
C THR A 94 -12.65 -7.35 1.06
N ILE A 95 -12.76 -6.01 1.07
CA ILE A 95 -11.98 -5.09 1.93
C ILE A 95 -12.56 -5.08 3.34
#